data_AF-A0A1S3VW84-F1
#
_entry.id   AF-A0A1S3VW84-F1
#
_cell.length_a   1.000
_cell.length_b   1.000
_cell.length_c   1.000
_cell.angle_alpha   90.00
_cell.angle_beta   90.00
_cell.angle_gamma   90.00
#
_symmetry.space_group_name_H-M   'P 1'
#
loop_
_entity.id
_entity.type
_entity.pdbx_description
1 polymer ?
#
loop_
_entity_poly.entity_id
_entity_poly.type
_entity_poly.pdbx_seq_one_letter_code
_entity_poly.pdbx_strand_id
1 'polypeptide(L)'
;MEGMHSTGTSNPQYIVLQEALCAWTGDIPRLLIQLGDNHLACSQALIRLLHRIGQRAWNPALVCMYNNMQQSLQDFYCTYQEGGPICFGPFLKLPRESQVLALCSIYYVSHLDLPILKSLVYCCLSDGLDSYVLFWIIDVLQLAYERGCIEIGDYLSFFITLVSRFKVSPEFGSSGFKGDPLRQTLKSMTDKIYSCIQQMGDKAIVLRLIERLIVDQISQKPSVDNRCSLLRMIVSVDSKPTLLSEQSIATLGLHLSEYLIDVVQCVPEDDGQRIPSFPFSLRRYYAVPCFFMLDRCHELMNLVLKKMGSVIYDSSVLLKSNKCCQDVRNCLNKVNAVTSALSLLHGDPQIRRIMSLYKKNIDN
;
A
#
# COMPACT_ATOMS: atom_id res chain seq x y z
N MET A 1 40.64 35.30 -42.04
CA MET A 1 40.79 34.26 -43.06
C MET A 1 40.97 32.94 -42.33
N GLU A 2 40.01 32.03 -42.51
CA GLU A 2 40.07 30.56 -42.35
C GLU A 2 40.51 30.03 -40.97
N GLY A 3 39.68 29.35 -40.17
CA GLY A 3 38.60 28.44 -40.53
C GLY A 3 39.13 27.02 -40.68
N MET A 4 39.55 26.37 -39.60
CA MET A 4 39.73 24.92 -39.57
C MET A 4 38.52 24.29 -38.86
N HIS A 5 37.53 23.99 -39.70
CA HIS A 5 36.44 23.08 -39.38
C HIS A 5 37.01 21.75 -38.89
N SER A 6 36.73 21.41 -37.64
CA SER A 6 36.65 20.00 -37.23
C SER A 6 35.34 19.45 -37.77
N THR A 7 35.32 19.09 -39.05
CA THR A 7 34.30 18.23 -39.66
C THR A 7 34.41 16.83 -39.08
N GLY A 8 33.79 16.63 -37.91
CA GLY A 8 33.47 15.30 -37.42
C GLY A 8 32.41 14.70 -38.33
N THR A 9 32.83 13.85 -39.25
CA THR A 9 32.00 13.07 -40.16
C THR A 9 31.09 12.14 -39.36
N SER A 10 29.85 12.56 -39.11
CA SER A 10 28.79 11.67 -38.63
C SER A 10 28.52 10.63 -39.72
N ASN A 11 28.95 9.39 -39.47
CA ASN A 11 28.75 8.26 -40.37
C ASN A 11 27.26 8.14 -40.74
N PRO A 12 26.85 8.15 -42.02
CA PRO A 12 25.45 8.10 -42.41
C PRO A 12 24.70 6.87 -41.87
N GLN A 13 25.40 5.76 -41.63
CA GLN A 13 24.83 4.57 -40.98
C GLN A 13 24.45 4.82 -39.51
N TYR A 14 25.20 5.70 -38.83
CA TYR A 14 24.92 6.09 -37.44
C TYR A 14 23.68 6.99 -37.36
N ILE A 15 23.50 7.87 -38.34
CA ILE A 15 22.30 8.73 -38.45
C ILE A 15 21.05 7.86 -38.67
N VAL A 16 21.09 6.93 -39.63
CA VAL A 16 19.97 6.01 -39.90
C VAL A 16 19.64 5.13 -38.69
N LEU A 17 20.65 4.63 -37.98
CA LEU A 17 20.45 3.88 -36.75
C LEU A 17 19.78 4.75 -35.67
N GLN A 18 20.24 5.99 -35.49
CA GLN A 18 19.67 6.91 -34.50
C GLN A 18 18.22 7.29 -34.83
N GLU A 19 17.90 7.55 -36.09
CA GLU A 19 16.52 7.79 -36.55
C GLU A 19 15.62 6.58 -36.33
N ALA A 20 16.11 5.37 -36.64
CA ALA A 20 15.38 4.14 -36.38
C ALA A 20 15.13 3.91 -34.88
N LEU A 21 16.14 4.13 -34.03
CA LEU A 21 16.00 4.04 -32.57
C LEU A 21 15.01 5.07 -32.02
N CYS A 22 15.00 6.29 -32.56
CA CYS A 22 14.02 7.33 -32.21
C CYS A 22 12.60 6.98 -32.67
N ALA A 23 12.41 6.34 -33.83
CA ALA A 23 11.09 5.86 -34.24
C ALA A 23 10.59 4.77 -33.29
N TRP A 24 11.47 3.86 -32.89
CA TRP A 24 11.12 2.72 -32.03
C TRP A 24 10.66 3.13 -30.63
N THR A 25 11.16 4.26 -30.09
CA THR A 25 10.70 4.73 -28.77
C THR A 25 9.21 5.04 -28.73
N GLY A 26 8.65 5.54 -29.84
CA GLY A 26 7.22 5.80 -29.97
C GLY A 26 6.44 4.59 -30.47
N ASP A 27 7.00 3.86 -31.44
CA ASP A 27 6.26 2.83 -32.16
C ASP A 27 6.05 1.56 -31.34
N ILE A 28 7.05 1.07 -30.60
CA ILE A 28 6.92 -0.18 -29.83
C ILE A 28 5.82 -0.06 -28.76
N PRO A 29 5.81 0.97 -27.90
CA PRO A 29 4.74 1.12 -26.90
C PRO A 29 3.37 1.30 -27.56
N ARG A 30 3.29 2.10 -28.64
CA ARG A 30 2.04 2.33 -29.37
C ARG A 30 1.48 1.03 -29.97
N LEU A 31 2.34 0.20 -30.55
CA LEU A 31 1.94 -1.10 -31.10
C LEU A 31 1.48 -2.05 -29.99
N LEU A 32 2.16 -2.07 -28.84
CA LEU A 32 1.72 -2.87 -27.68
C LEU A 32 0.33 -2.46 -27.19
N ILE A 33 0.05 -1.15 -27.16
CA ILE A 33 -1.26 -0.61 -26.77
C ILE A 33 -2.34 -0.99 -27.81
N GLN A 34 -2.03 -0.88 -29.10
CA GLN A 34 -2.99 -1.14 -30.19
C GLN A 34 -3.29 -2.64 -30.37
N LEU A 35 -2.27 -3.49 -30.32
CA LEU A 35 -2.42 -4.94 -30.52
C LEU A 35 -3.05 -5.60 -29.30
N GLY A 36 -2.61 -5.20 -28.10
CA GLY A 36 -3.17 -5.60 -26.83
C GLY A 36 -3.48 -7.10 -26.71
N ASP A 37 -4.66 -7.41 -26.20
CA ASP A 37 -5.20 -8.77 -26.09
C ASP A 37 -5.83 -9.30 -27.39
N ASN A 38 -6.12 -8.42 -28.36
CA ASN A 38 -6.71 -8.81 -29.64
C ASN A 38 -5.73 -9.59 -30.53
N HIS A 39 -4.42 -9.37 -30.36
CA HIS A 39 -3.36 -10.03 -31.14
C HIS A 39 -2.25 -10.58 -30.24
N LEU A 40 -2.60 -11.55 -29.40
CA LEU A 40 -1.70 -12.12 -28.37
C LEU A 40 -0.32 -12.54 -28.88
N ALA A 41 -0.23 -13.21 -30.02
CA ALA A 41 1.05 -13.64 -30.59
C ALA A 41 1.95 -12.46 -30.96
N CYS A 42 1.37 -11.40 -31.53
CA CYS A 42 2.09 -10.18 -31.90
C CYS A 42 2.51 -9.39 -30.66
N SER A 43 1.61 -9.21 -29.69
CA SER A 43 1.93 -8.56 -28.42
C SER A 43 3.04 -9.31 -27.68
N GLN A 44 3.00 -10.64 -27.65
CA GLN A 44 4.06 -11.45 -27.04
C GLN A 44 5.40 -11.31 -27.79
N ALA A 45 5.39 -11.25 -29.13
CA ALA A 45 6.60 -11.01 -29.92
C ALA A 45 7.20 -9.62 -29.63
N LEU A 46 6.37 -8.59 -29.50
CA LEU A 46 6.80 -7.24 -29.13
C LEU A 46 7.35 -7.16 -27.71
N ILE A 47 6.73 -7.84 -26.74
CA ILE A 47 7.26 -7.92 -25.37
C ILE A 47 8.61 -8.64 -25.34
N ARG A 48 8.77 -9.74 -26.11
CA ARG A 48 10.07 -10.42 -26.26
C ARG A 48 11.12 -9.50 -26.89
N LEU A 49 10.73 -8.69 -27.88
CA LEU A 49 11.62 -7.72 -28.50
C LEU A 49 12.03 -6.66 -27.47
N LEU A 50 11.08 -6.06 -26.74
CA LEU A 50 11.34 -5.09 -25.69
C LEU A 50 12.31 -5.65 -24.64
N HIS A 51 12.07 -6.88 -24.17
CA HIS A 51 12.95 -7.56 -23.22
C HIS A 51 14.37 -7.75 -23.78
N ARG A 52 14.51 -8.18 -25.03
CA ARG A 52 15.82 -8.37 -25.69
C ARG A 52 16.56 -7.04 -25.89
N ILE A 53 15.85 -5.97 -26.19
CA ILE A 53 16.41 -4.62 -26.27
C ILE A 53 16.95 -4.22 -24.88
N GLY A 54 16.16 -4.43 -23.83
CA GLY A 54 16.58 -4.19 -22.45
C GLY A 54 17.84 -4.98 -22.07
N GLN A 55 17.91 -6.27 -22.41
CA GLN A 55 19.11 -7.11 -22.20
C GLN A 55 20.38 -6.57 -22.87
N ARG A 56 20.23 -5.77 -23.92
CA ARG A 56 21.32 -5.15 -24.69
C ARG A 56 21.54 -3.68 -24.35
N ALA A 57 20.77 -3.12 -23.40
CA ALA A 57 20.89 -1.74 -22.92
C ALA A 57 22.11 -1.53 -22.01
N TRP A 58 23.28 -2.07 -22.41
CA TRP A 58 24.60 -1.63 -21.93
C TRP A 58 25.23 -0.63 -22.90
N ASN A 59 24.68 -0.53 -24.12
CA ASN A 59 25.03 0.51 -25.07
C ASN A 59 24.34 1.83 -24.65
N PRO A 60 25.09 2.94 -24.45
CA PRO A 60 24.51 4.22 -24.02
C PRO A 60 23.35 4.72 -24.90
N ALA A 61 23.40 4.49 -26.21
CA ALA A 61 22.33 4.89 -27.13
C ALA A 61 21.04 4.09 -26.88
N LEU A 62 21.17 2.79 -26.59
CA LEU A 62 20.03 1.94 -26.24
C LEU A 62 19.49 2.25 -24.85
N VAL A 63 20.34 2.61 -23.88
CA VAL A 63 19.90 3.03 -22.53
C VAL A 63 19.00 4.26 -22.62
N CYS A 64 19.44 5.29 -23.34
CA CYS A 64 18.65 6.52 -23.50
C CYS A 64 17.31 6.24 -24.18
N MET A 65 17.32 5.47 -25.28
CA MET A 65 16.10 5.02 -25.95
C MET A 65 15.16 4.26 -25.00
N TYR A 66 15.70 3.32 -24.24
CA TYR A 66 14.92 2.49 -23.33
C TYR A 66 14.28 3.27 -22.20
N ASN A 67 15.01 4.22 -21.62
CA ASN A 67 14.48 5.11 -20.60
C ASN A 67 13.39 6.03 -21.14
N ASN A 68 13.55 6.55 -22.36
CA ASN A 68 12.57 7.43 -23.00
C ASN A 68 11.27 6.71 -23.36
N MET A 69 11.31 5.39 -23.56
CA MET A 69 10.10 4.58 -23.82
C MET A 69 9.15 4.50 -22.62
N GLN A 70 9.61 4.76 -21.40
CA GLN A 70 8.80 4.62 -20.18
C GLN A 70 7.51 5.45 -20.24
N GLN A 71 7.60 6.70 -20.68
CA GLN A 71 6.44 7.58 -20.76
C GLN A 71 5.37 7.01 -21.70
N SER A 72 5.78 6.49 -22.85
CA SER A 72 4.86 5.88 -23.82
C SER A 72 4.37 4.49 -23.40
N LEU A 73 5.10 3.79 -22.52
CA LEU A 73 4.69 2.51 -21.95
C LEU A 73 3.68 2.66 -20.80
N GLN A 74 3.48 3.86 -20.28
CA GLN A 74 2.52 4.10 -19.20
C GLN A 74 1.13 3.55 -19.55
N ASP A 75 0.64 3.91 -20.74
CA ASP A 75 -0.70 3.59 -21.24
C ASP A 75 -0.89 2.08 -21.50
N PHE A 76 0.21 1.34 -21.65
CA PHE A 76 0.16 -0.12 -21.73
C PHE A 76 -0.31 -0.75 -20.40
N TYR A 77 0.02 -0.11 -19.27
CA TYR A 77 -0.42 -0.52 -17.93
C TYR A 77 -1.77 0.12 -17.58
N CYS A 78 -1.84 1.44 -17.57
CA CYS A 78 -3.10 2.19 -17.45
C CYS A 78 -2.94 3.65 -17.88
N THR A 79 -4.05 4.24 -18.34
CA THR A 79 -4.18 5.68 -18.55
C THR A 79 -4.90 6.31 -17.36
N TYR A 80 -4.39 7.45 -16.90
CA TYR A 80 -5.00 8.28 -15.88
C TYR A 80 -5.44 9.62 -16.48
N GLN A 81 -6.73 9.93 -16.38
CA GLN A 81 -7.24 11.28 -16.65
C GLN A 81 -7.46 11.97 -15.30
N GLU A 82 -6.96 13.20 -15.15
CA GLU A 82 -7.19 13.99 -13.93
C GLU A 82 -8.70 14.11 -13.67
N GLY A 83 -9.15 13.58 -12.52
CA GLY A 83 -10.56 13.57 -12.14
C GLY A 83 -11.45 12.55 -12.88
N GLY A 84 -10.89 11.73 -13.77
CA GLY A 84 -11.59 10.71 -14.54
C GLY A 84 -11.42 9.28 -14.00
N PRO A 85 -12.16 8.31 -14.55
CA PRO A 85 -11.98 6.89 -14.25
C PRO A 85 -10.60 6.40 -14.74
N ILE A 86 -10.04 5.43 -14.02
CA ILE A 86 -8.80 4.75 -14.45
C ILE A 86 -9.14 3.80 -15.59
N CYS A 87 -8.46 3.97 -16.72
CA CYS A 87 -8.61 3.10 -17.88
C CYS A 87 -7.43 2.14 -17.93
N PHE A 88 -7.65 0.86 -17.63
CA PHE A 88 -6.59 -0.13 -17.64
C PHE A 88 -6.16 -0.47 -19.06
N GLY A 89 -4.85 -0.52 -19.26
CA GLY A 89 -4.23 -0.88 -20.52
C GLY A 89 -4.23 -2.39 -20.77
N PRO A 90 -3.73 -2.83 -21.93
CA PRO A 90 -3.78 -4.22 -22.33
C PRO A 90 -3.00 -5.18 -21.42
N PHE A 91 -2.03 -4.67 -20.65
CA PHE A 91 -1.22 -5.48 -19.72
C PHE A 91 -2.07 -6.42 -18.87
N LEU A 92 -3.17 -5.94 -18.28
CA LEU A 92 -4.02 -6.76 -17.40
C LEU A 92 -4.71 -7.93 -18.10
N LYS A 93 -4.90 -7.85 -19.42
CA LYS A 93 -5.60 -8.86 -20.21
C LYS A 93 -4.67 -9.87 -20.85
N LEU A 94 -3.36 -9.63 -20.80
CA LEU A 94 -2.37 -10.54 -21.37
C LEU A 94 -2.26 -11.83 -20.54
N PRO A 95 -1.86 -12.95 -21.16
CA PRO A 95 -1.48 -14.16 -20.44
C PRO A 95 -0.41 -13.88 -19.39
N ARG A 96 -0.49 -14.59 -18.26
CA ARG A 96 0.43 -14.45 -17.12
C ARG A 96 1.91 -14.44 -17.51
N GLU A 97 2.31 -15.33 -18.41
CA GLU A 97 3.70 -15.40 -18.90
C GLU A 97 4.15 -14.12 -19.61
N SER A 98 3.26 -13.53 -20.42
CA SER A 98 3.50 -12.26 -21.12
C SER A 98 3.54 -11.09 -20.14
N GLN A 99 2.70 -11.10 -19.10
CA GLN A 99 2.73 -10.10 -18.02
C GLN A 99 4.07 -10.14 -17.28
N VAL A 100 4.52 -11.32 -16.85
CA VAL A 100 5.82 -11.47 -16.18
C VAL A 100 6.96 -11.02 -17.08
N LEU A 101 6.96 -11.40 -18.36
CA LEU A 101 8.01 -10.99 -19.29
C LEU A 101 8.02 -9.46 -19.52
N ALA A 102 6.85 -8.82 -19.57
CA ALA A 102 6.75 -7.37 -19.63
C ALA A 102 7.35 -6.71 -18.36
N LEU A 103 7.04 -7.25 -17.18
CA LEU A 103 7.64 -6.79 -15.92
C LEU A 103 9.16 -7.01 -15.88
N CYS A 104 9.66 -8.15 -16.37
CA CYS A 104 11.09 -8.39 -16.51
C CYS A 104 11.79 -7.39 -17.44
N SER A 105 11.04 -6.75 -18.34
CA SER A 105 11.58 -5.70 -19.20
C SER A 105 11.86 -4.41 -18.39
N ILE A 106 11.07 -4.15 -17.35
CA ILE A 106 11.29 -2.99 -16.44
C ILE A 106 12.65 -3.08 -15.73
N TYR A 107 13.14 -4.28 -15.46
CA TYR A 107 14.45 -4.49 -14.84
C TYR A 107 15.58 -3.76 -15.59
N TYR A 108 15.51 -3.59 -16.91
CA TYR A 108 16.60 -2.98 -17.67
C TYR A 108 16.57 -1.44 -17.73
N VAL A 109 15.56 -0.82 -17.13
CA VAL A 109 15.48 0.64 -17.04
C VAL A 109 16.55 1.14 -16.06
N SER A 110 17.22 2.26 -16.38
CA SER A 110 18.23 2.82 -15.47
C SER A 110 17.63 3.64 -14.33
N HIS A 111 16.46 4.23 -14.56
CA HIS A 111 15.68 4.98 -13.59
C HIS A 111 14.19 4.82 -13.87
N LEU A 112 13.45 4.31 -12.89
CA LEU A 112 12.00 4.14 -12.96
C LEU A 112 11.29 5.44 -12.60
N ASP A 113 10.51 5.97 -13.54
CA ASP A 113 9.78 7.22 -13.33
C ASP A 113 8.47 7.05 -12.53
N LEU A 114 8.05 8.14 -11.89
CA LEU A 114 6.82 8.17 -11.10
C LEU A 114 5.55 7.81 -11.92
N PRO A 115 5.40 8.20 -13.21
CA PRO A 115 4.27 7.78 -14.04
C PRO A 115 4.15 6.25 -14.21
N ILE A 116 5.25 5.54 -14.46
CA ILE A 116 5.24 4.07 -14.53
C ILE A 116 4.91 3.47 -13.16
N LEU A 117 5.53 3.94 -12.09
CA LEU A 117 5.23 3.46 -10.73
C LEU A 117 3.74 3.65 -10.37
N LYS A 118 3.18 4.81 -10.70
CA LYS A 118 1.74 5.09 -10.54
C LYS A 118 0.88 4.12 -11.34
N SER A 119 1.27 3.81 -12.57
CA SER A 119 0.48 2.92 -13.43
C SER A 119 0.53 1.47 -12.94
N LEU A 120 1.70 1.03 -12.49
CA LEU A 120 1.88 -0.29 -11.86
C LEU A 120 1.06 -0.44 -10.57
N VAL A 121 1.04 0.58 -9.70
CA VAL A 121 0.24 0.48 -8.46
C VAL A 121 -1.25 0.40 -8.79
N TYR A 122 -1.73 1.13 -9.79
CA TYR A 122 -3.13 1.00 -10.23
C TYR A 122 -3.43 -0.37 -10.83
N CYS A 123 -2.51 -0.96 -11.60
CA CYS A 123 -2.66 -2.36 -12.02
C CYS A 123 -2.79 -3.30 -10.81
N CYS A 124 -1.99 -3.10 -9.76
CA CYS A 124 -2.08 -3.90 -8.53
C CYS A 124 -3.39 -3.72 -7.76
N LEU A 125 -4.05 -2.58 -7.91
CA LEU A 125 -5.35 -2.25 -7.30
C LEU A 125 -6.55 -2.69 -8.17
N SER A 126 -6.29 -3.26 -9.34
CA SER A 126 -7.33 -3.78 -10.23
C SER A 126 -7.79 -5.17 -9.79
N ASP A 127 -9.09 -5.44 -9.93
CA ASP A 127 -9.68 -6.75 -9.63
C ASP A 127 -9.27 -7.82 -10.67
N GLY A 128 -8.72 -7.39 -11.82
CA GLY A 128 -8.27 -8.27 -12.89
C GLY A 128 -6.83 -8.78 -12.77
N LEU A 129 -6.05 -8.30 -11.79
CA LEU A 129 -4.67 -8.74 -11.64
C LEU A 129 -4.57 -10.00 -10.78
N ASP A 130 -3.90 -11.02 -11.31
CA ASP A 130 -3.60 -12.24 -10.58
C ASP A 130 -2.60 -11.99 -9.43
N SER A 131 -2.83 -12.59 -8.27
CA SER A 131 -1.97 -12.41 -7.08
C SER A 131 -0.51 -12.82 -7.33
N TYR A 132 -0.27 -13.81 -8.18
CA TYR A 132 1.08 -14.19 -8.60
C TYR A 132 1.80 -13.03 -9.29
N VAL A 133 1.11 -12.30 -10.17
CA VAL A 133 1.67 -11.17 -10.92
C VAL A 133 1.88 -9.98 -9.99
N LEU A 134 0.97 -9.74 -9.04
CA LEU A 134 1.16 -8.75 -7.98
C LEU A 134 2.46 -9.00 -7.20
N PHE A 135 2.71 -10.24 -6.79
CA PHE A 135 3.94 -10.58 -6.06
C PHE A 135 5.19 -10.42 -6.93
N TRP A 136 5.10 -10.67 -8.23
CA TRP A 136 6.16 -10.39 -9.19
C TRP A 136 6.44 -8.89 -9.35
N ILE A 137 5.42 -8.04 -9.33
CA ILE A 137 5.60 -6.58 -9.36
C ILE A 137 6.41 -6.14 -8.13
N ILE A 138 6.06 -6.64 -6.94
CA ILE A 138 6.80 -6.34 -5.71
C ILE A 138 8.27 -6.77 -5.82
N ASP A 139 8.56 -7.96 -6.37
CA ASP A 139 9.93 -8.44 -6.55
C ASP A 139 10.73 -7.59 -7.54
N VAL A 140 10.12 -7.24 -8.68
CA VAL A 140 10.78 -6.40 -9.69
C VAL A 140 11.08 -5.01 -9.12
N LEU A 141 10.18 -4.44 -8.33
CA LEU A 141 10.40 -3.16 -7.67
C LEU A 141 11.48 -3.23 -6.58
N GLN A 142 11.52 -4.31 -5.79
CA GLN A 142 12.60 -4.52 -4.81
C GLN A 142 13.96 -4.61 -5.51
N LEU A 143 14.08 -5.39 -6.59
CA LEU A 143 15.31 -5.50 -7.37
C LEU A 143 15.72 -4.17 -8.00
N ALA A 144 14.76 -3.38 -8.49
CA ALA A 144 15.02 -2.06 -9.03
C ALA A 144 15.48 -1.06 -7.94
N TYR A 145 14.88 -1.13 -6.75
CA TYR A 145 15.30 -0.33 -5.59
C TYR A 145 16.73 -0.68 -5.14
N GLU A 146 17.06 -1.97 -5.00
CA GLU A 146 18.40 -2.45 -4.63
C GLU A 146 19.50 -1.97 -5.59
N ARG A 147 19.14 -1.78 -6.86
CA ARG A 147 20.03 -1.24 -7.91
C ARG A 147 20.13 0.28 -7.94
N GLY A 148 19.36 0.98 -7.10
CA GLY A 148 19.28 2.44 -7.11
C GLY A 148 18.48 3.02 -8.27
N CYS A 149 17.62 2.22 -8.91
CA CYS A 149 16.78 2.68 -10.03
C CYS A 149 15.47 3.35 -9.57
N ILE A 150 15.14 3.30 -8.28
CA ILE A 150 13.96 3.93 -7.68
C ILE A 150 14.40 4.76 -6.48
N GLU A 151 13.94 6.00 -6.37
CA GLU A 151 14.13 6.80 -5.16
C GLU A 151 13.38 6.17 -3.97
N ILE A 152 13.99 6.21 -2.78
CA ILE A 152 13.40 5.60 -1.57
C ILE A 152 11.99 6.13 -1.26
N GLY A 153 11.75 7.42 -1.51
CA GLY A 153 10.45 8.06 -1.29
C GLY A 153 9.37 7.47 -2.20
N ASP A 154 9.66 7.34 -3.49
CA ASP A 154 8.73 6.77 -4.47
C ASP A 154 8.50 5.27 -4.23
N TYR A 155 9.55 4.54 -3.85
CA TYR A 155 9.47 3.13 -3.50
C TYR A 155 8.54 2.88 -2.29
N LEU A 156 8.72 3.63 -1.21
CA LEU A 156 7.87 3.54 -0.02
C LEU A 156 6.44 4.03 -0.30
N SER A 157 6.30 5.11 -1.06
CA SER A 157 4.99 5.65 -1.48
C SER A 157 4.18 4.64 -2.28
N PHE A 158 4.83 3.89 -3.19
CA PHE A 158 4.20 2.80 -3.93
C PHE A 158 3.57 1.77 -2.98
N PHE A 159 4.34 1.25 -2.01
CA PHE A 159 3.86 0.23 -1.08
C PHE A 159 2.79 0.74 -0.13
N ILE A 160 2.95 1.94 0.41
CA ILE A 160 1.94 2.54 1.29
C ILE A 160 0.63 2.73 0.53
N THR A 161 0.69 3.21 -0.72
CA THR A 161 -0.49 3.36 -1.60
C THR A 161 -1.14 2.02 -1.90
N LEU A 162 -0.33 1.00 -2.20
CA LEU A 162 -0.81 -0.35 -2.49
C LEU A 162 -1.54 -0.93 -1.27
N VAL A 163 -0.94 -0.89 -0.08
CA VAL A 163 -1.55 -1.40 1.16
C VAL A 163 -2.78 -0.58 1.57
N SER A 164 -2.74 0.74 1.44
CA SER A 164 -3.84 1.59 1.88
C SER A 164 -5.09 1.45 1.01
N ARG A 165 -4.92 1.21 -0.30
CA ARG A 165 -6.02 1.17 -1.28
C ARG A 165 -6.40 -0.22 -1.75
N PHE A 166 -5.70 -1.26 -1.32
CA PHE A 166 -6.00 -2.64 -1.74
C PHE A 166 -7.47 -2.97 -1.44
N LYS A 167 -8.18 -3.48 -2.45
CA LYS A 167 -9.60 -3.79 -2.31
C LYS A 167 -9.77 -5.09 -1.53
N VAL A 168 -10.47 -4.98 -0.40
CA VAL A 168 -10.87 -6.12 0.43
C VAL A 168 -12.38 -6.06 0.67
N SER A 169 -13.01 -7.22 0.83
CA SER A 169 -14.45 -7.26 1.10
C SER A 169 -14.76 -6.59 2.45
N PRO A 170 -15.70 -5.62 2.48
CA PRO A 170 -16.05 -4.91 3.71
C PRO A 170 -16.72 -5.82 4.76
N GLU A 171 -17.33 -6.93 4.33
CA GLU A 171 -18.07 -7.83 5.21
C GLU A 171 -17.22 -9.03 5.61
N PHE A 172 -17.19 -9.32 6.92
CA PHE A 172 -16.71 -10.61 7.42
C PHE A 172 -17.80 -11.65 7.13
N GLY A 173 -17.69 -12.33 5.99
CA GLY A 173 -18.61 -13.41 5.63
C GLY A 173 -18.59 -14.55 6.66
N SER A 174 -19.59 -15.45 6.58
CA SER A 174 -19.73 -16.63 7.46
C SER A 174 -18.51 -17.55 7.47
N SER A 175 -17.66 -17.47 6.42
CA SER A 175 -16.44 -18.25 6.20
C SER A 175 -15.21 -17.76 7.00
N GLY A 176 -15.29 -16.62 7.68
CA GLY A 176 -14.20 -16.08 8.52
C GLY A 176 -12.91 -15.70 7.75
N PHE A 177 -11.83 -15.41 8.48
CA PHE A 177 -10.58 -14.85 7.95
C PHE A 177 -9.88 -15.72 6.88
N LYS A 178 -10.03 -17.06 6.94
CA LYS A 178 -9.44 -18.00 5.96
C LYS A 178 -10.26 -18.13 4.67
N GLY A 179 -11.53 -17.70 4.67
CA GLY A 179 -12.42 -17.86 3.53
C GLY A 179 -12.35 -16.76 2.49
N ASP A 180 -11.62 -15.66 2.76
CA ASP A 180 -11.47 -14.52 1.87
C ASP A 180 -10.05 -14.47 1.26
N PRO A 181 -9.88 -14.86 -0.01
CA PRO A 181 -8.58 -14.84 -0.70
C PRO A 181 -7.94 -13.45 -0.75
N LEU A 182 -8.72 -12.37 -0.79
CA LEU A 182 -8.20 -11.00 -0.88
C LEU A 182 -7.57 -10.58 0.45
N ARG A 183 -8.17 -10.95 1.59
CA ARG A 183 -7.57 -10.70 2.91
C ARG A 183 -6.27 -11.48 3.12
N GLN A 184 -6.22 -12.73 2.65
CA GLN A 184 -4.98 -13.51 2.68
C GLN A 184 -3.90 -12.92 1.76
N THR A 185 -4.31 -12.39 0.61
CA THR A 185 -3.42 -11.68 -0.31
C THR A 185 -2.88 -10.41 0.34
N LEU A 186 -3.73 -9.55 0.91
CA LEU A 186 -3.33 -8.34 1.62
C LEU A 186 -2.36 -8.65 2.77
N LYS A 187 -2.65 -9.69 3.56
CA LYS A 187 -1.76 -10.11 4.65
C LYS A 187 -0.40 -10.54 4.12
N SER A 188 -0.36 -11.46 3.16
CA SER A 188 0.88 -11.98 2.57
C SER A 188 1.69 -10.89 1.85
N MET A 189 0.99 -9.96 1.18
CA MET A 189 1.55 -8.76 0.57
C MET A 189 2.18 -7.85 1.62
N THR A 190 1.47 -7.58 2.72
CA THR A 190 1.96 -6.76 3.83
C THR A 190 3.20 -7.38 4.47
N ASP A 191 3.21 -8.70 4.70
CA ASP A 191 4.36 -9.43 5.25
C ASP A 191 5.59 -9.36 4.32
N LYS A 192 5.37 -9.44 3.00
CA LYS A 192 6.43 -9.28 1.99
C LYS A 192 6.97 -7.85 1.95
N ILE A 193 6.10 -6.85 1.88
CA ILE A 193 6.49 -5.42 1.93
C ILE A 193 7.27 -5.13 3.20
N TYR A 194 6.82 -5.66 4.34
CA TYR A 194 7.54 -5.57 5.59
C TYR A 194 8.96 -6.14 5.47
N SER A 195 9.13 -7.34 4.89
CA SER A 195 10.45 -7.93 4.69
C SER A 195 11.36 -7.04 3.82
N CYS A 196 10.83 -6.40 2.78
CA CYS A 196 11.55 -5.42 1.97
C CYS A 196 11.99 -4.21 2.81
N ILE A 197 11.08 -3.66 3.63
CA ILE A 197 11.36 -2.51 4.49
C ILE A 197 12.39 -2.86 5.58
N GLN A 198 12.38 -4.07 6.12
CA GLN A 198 13.38 -4.49 7.12
C GLN A 198 14.79 -4.62 6.58
N GLN A 199 14.93 -4.83 5.27
CA GLN A 199 16.24 -4.85 4.60
C GLN A 199 16.79 -3.43 4.39
N MET A 200 15.97 -2.40 4.56
CA MET A 200 16.41 -1.01 4.53
C MET A 200 17.21 -0.67 5.79
N GLY A 201 18.20 0.21 5.67
CA GLY A 201 19.20 0.52 6.68
C GLY A 201 18.66 0.97 8.05
N ASP A 202 18.78 2.25 8.39
CA ASP A 202 18.39 2.74 9.71
C ASP A 202 16.86 2.81 9.85
N LYS A 203 16.31 2.01 10.76
CA LYS A 203 14.87 1.96 11.06
C LYS A 203 14.30 3.32 11.49
N ALA A 204 15.05 4.16 12.18
CA ALA A 204 14.59 5.49 12.59
C ALA A 204 14.40 6.41 11.36
N ILE A 205 15.29 6.31 10.37
CA ILE A 205 15.18 7.08 9.13
C ILE A 205 14.00 6.57 8.31
N VAL A 206 13.88 5.25 8.16
CA VAL A 206 12.75 4.62 7.47
C VAL A 206 11.43 5.03 8.10
N LEU A 207 11.35 5.01 9.45
CA LEU A 207 10.16 5.45 10.17
C LEU A 207 9.80 6.90 9.83
N ARG A 208 10.78 7.83 9.84
CA ARG A 208 10.55 9.24 9.49
C ARG A 208 10.03 9.44 8.07
N LEU A 209 10.42 8.58 7.13
CA LEU A 209 9.95 8.63 5.74
C LEU A 209 8.51 8.12 5.59
N ILE A 210 8.13 7.09 6.36
CA ILE A 210 6.81 6.45 6.22
C ILE A 210 5.76 6.97 7.20
N GLU A 211 6.14 7.51 8.36
CA GLU A 211 5.19 7.77 9.46
C GLU A 211 4.05 8.68 9.01
N ARG A 212 4.36 9.83 8.43
CA ARG A 212 3.38 10.82 8.01
C ARG A 212 2.50 10.26 6.90
N LEU A 213 3.11 9.60 5.91
CA LEU A 213 2.39 8.99 4.81
C LEU A 213 1.38 7.95 5.33
N ILE A 214 1.78 7.08 6.24
CA ILE A 214 0.90 6.06 6.80
C ILE A 214 -0.20 6.69 7.66
N VAL A 215 0.13 7.65 8.53
CA VAL A 215 -0.83 8.35 9.38
C VAL A 215 -1.87 9.10 8.55
N ASP A 216 -1.45 9.78 7.48
CA ASP A 216 -2.33 10.45 6.54
C ASP A 216 -3.28 9.44 5.87
N GLN A 217 -2.79 8.27 5.46
CA GLN A 217 -3.63 7.20 4.90
C GLN A 217 -4.62 6.63 5.92
N ILE A 218 -4.21 6.42 7.18
CA ILE A 218 -5.11 5.96 8.25
C ILE A 218 -6.24 6.98 8.47
N SER A 219 -5.92 8.27 8.39
CA SER A 219 -6.88 9.37 8.58
C SER A 219 -7.96 9.41 7.49
N GLN A 220 -7.69 8.85 6.31
CA GLN A 220 -8.68 8.66 5.24
C GLN A 220 -9.68 7.53 5.53
N LYS A 221 -9.58 6.86 6.68
CA LYS A 221 -10.46 5.77 7.13
C LYS A 221 -10.63 4.65 6.10
N PRO A 222 -9.55 4.02 5.62
CA PRO A 222 -9.66 2.84 4.76
C PRO A 222 -10.28 1.66 5.54
N SER A 223 -10.47 0.52 4.88
CA SER A 223 -11.02 -0.69 5.51
C SER A 223 -10.25 -1.08 6.78
N VAL A 224 -10.89 -1.87 7.66
CA VAL A 224 -10.26 -2.35 8.90
C VAL A 224 -9.00 -3.18 8.59
N ASP A 225 -9.02 -4.00 7.53
CA ASP A 225 -7.84 -4.78 7.11
C ASP A 225 -6.68 -3.90 6.64
N ASN A 226 -6.98 -2.85 5.87
CA ASN A 226 -5.96 -1.93 5.35
C ASN A 226 -5.37 -1.09 6.49
N ARG A 227 -6.21 -0.57 7.40
CA ARG A 227 -5.73 0.13 8.62
C ARG A 227 -4.86 -0.79 9.48
N CYS A 228 -5.26 -2.04 9.67
CA CYS A 228 -4.46 -3.03 10.42
C CYS A 228 -3.09 -3.24 9.76
N SER A 229 -3.05 -3.37 8.45
CA SER A 229 -1.81 -3.58 7.68
C SER A 229 -0.87 -2.36 7.78
N LEU A 230 -1.43 -1.15 7.65
CA LEU A 230 -0.71 0.12 7.85
C LEU A 230 -0.15 0.27 9.27
N LEU A 231 -0.94 -0.05 10.31
CA LEU A 231 -0.48 -0.02 11.70
C LEU A 231 0.62 -1.04 11.95
N ARG A 232 0.52 -2.23 11.35
CA ARG A 232 1.58 -3.25 11.41
C ARG A 232 2.87 -2.73 10.80
N MET A 233 2.81 -2.05 9.65
CA MET A 233 4.00 -1.43 9.05
C MET A 233 4.68 -0.45 10.02
N ILE A 234 3.95 0.46 10.66
CA ILE A 234 4.51 1.40 11.66
C ILE A 234 5.19 0.64 12.81
N VAL A 235 4.44 -0.23 13.49
CA VAL A 235 4.89 -0.97 14.69
C VAL A 235 6.16 -1.77 14.43
N SER A 236 6.30 -2.24 13.19
CA SER A 236 7.39 -3.12 12.77
C SER A 236 8.71 -2.39 12.52
N VAL A 237 8.64 -1.09 12.20
CA VAL A 237 9.82 -0.23 12.01
C VAL A 237 10.16 0.50 13.32
N ASP A 238 9.15 0.86 14.10
CA ASP A 238 9.30 1.54 15.40
C ASP A 238 9.82 0.58 16.48
N SER A 239 11.13 0.44 16.59
CA SER A 239 11.81 -0.63 17.34
C SER A 239 12.15 -0.30 18.81
N LYS A 240 11.87 0.91 19.28
CA LYS A 240 12.22 1.46 20.62
C LYS A 240 11.03 2.31 21.14
N PRO A 241 11.03 2.87 22.37
CA PRO A 241 9.94 3.80 22.76
C PRO A 241 9.71 4.84 21.66
N THR A 242 8.44 5.07 21.34
CA THR A 242 7.97 5.51 20.01
C THR A 242 8.79 6.66 19.44
N LEU A 243 9.45 6.42 18.30
CA LEU A 243 10.17 7.47 17.55
C LEU A 243 9.24 8.35 16.71
N LEU A 244 7.93 8.18 16.87
CA LEU A 244 6.89 8.92 16.18
C LEU A 244 6.91 10.40 16.54
N SER A 245 6.66 11.27 15.57
CA SER A 245 6.47 12.70 15.82
C SER A 245 5.21 12.98 16.68
N GLU A 246 5.24 14.08 17.45
CA GLU A 246 4.10 14.53 18.27
C GLU A 246 2.83 14.71 17.43
N GLN A 247 2.96 15.24 16.20
CA GLN A 247 1.83 15.37 15.26
C GLN A 247 1.26 14.01 14.87
N SER A 248 2.11 13.02 14.61
CA SER A 248 1.68 11.65 14.31
C SER A 248 0.99 11.02 15.52
N ILE A 249 1.52 11.19 16.73
CA ILE A 249 0.93 10.71 17.99
C ILE A 249 -0.46 11.32 18.21
N ALA A 250 -0.61 12.63 18.01
CA ALA A 250 -1.89 13.33 18.15
C ALA A 250 -2.95 12.78 17.18
N THR A 251 -2.61 12.67 15.88
CA THR A 251 -3.51 12.16 14.84
C THR A 251 -3.86 10.68 15.05
N LEU A 252 -2.87 9.86 15.41
CA LEU A 252 -3.08 8.45 15.72
C LEU A 252 -3.96 8.27 16.95
N GLY A 253 -3.82 9.10 17.99
CA GLY A 253 -4.66 9.01 19.18
C GLY A 253 -6.15 9.12 18.85
N LEU A 254 -6.51 10.02 17.92
CA LEU A 254 -7.87 10.14 17.41
C LEU A 254 -8.29 8.86 16.63
N HIS A 255 -7.53 8.49 15.61
CA HIS A 255 -7.95 7.44 14.67
C HIS A 255 -7.79 6.01 15.20
N LEU A 256 -6.91 5.76 16.17
CA LEU A 256 -6.79 4.47 16.85
C LEU A 256 -8.01 4.17 17.70
N SER A 257 -8.59 5.18 18.34
CA SER A 257 -9.83 4.99 19.11
C SER A 257 -10.99 4.56 18.20
N GLU A 258 -11.14 5.22 17.04
CA GLU A 258 -12.13 4.86 16.02
C GLU A 258 -11.85 3.47 15.44
N TYR A 259 -10.59 3.17 15.12
CA TYR A 259 -10.19 1.86 14.62
C TYR A 259 -10.53 0.72 15.60
N LEU A 260 -10.26 0.87 16.90
CA LEU A 260 -10.59 -0.16 17.89
C LEU A 260 -12.10 -0.37 18.02
N ILE A 261 -12.90 0.70 17.90
CA ILE A 261 -14.36 0.64 17.86
C ILE A 261 -14.83 -0.11 16.59
N ASP A 262 -14.26 0.20 15.42
CA ASP A 262 -14.58 -0.47 14.17
C ASP A 262 -14.22 -1.96 14.21
N VAL A 263 -13.10 -2.31 14.84
CA VAL A 263 -12.70 -3.71 15.03
C VAL A 263 -13.76 -4.49 15.80
N VAL A 264 -14.27 -3.98 16.93
CA VAL A 264 -15.27 -4.71 17.71
C VAL A 264 -16.66 -4.72 17.06
N GLN A 265 -16.97 -3.74 16.20
CA GLN A 265 -18.24 -3.69 15.47
C GLN A 265 -18.25 -4.57 14.22
N CYS A 266 -17.15 -4.57 13.45
CA CYS A 266 -17.07 -5.29 12.19
C CYS A 266 -16.61 -6.74 12.36
N VAL A 267 -15.78 -7.03 13.36
CA VAL A 267 -15.24 -8.38 13.57
C VAL A 267 -16.13 -9.12 14.57
N PRO A 268 -16.72 -10.28 14.19
CA PRO A 268 -17.54 -11.07 15.12
C PRO A 268 -16.72 -11.57 16.32
N GLU A 269 -17.38 -11.79 17.46
CA GLU A 269 -16.78 -12.59 18.53
C GLU A 269 -16.64 -14.03 18.06
N ASP A 270 -15.56 -14.67 18.49
CA ASP A 270 -15.40 -16.10 18.25
C ASP A 270 -16.32 -16.81 19.24
N ASP A 271 -17.54 -17.15 18.81
CA ASP A 271 -18.40 -18.07 19.53
C ASP A 271 -17.58 -19.34 19.70
N GLY A 272 -17.21 -19.70 20.93
CA GLY A 272 -16.19 -20.69 21.29
C GLY A 272 -16.38 -22.14 20.80
N GLN A 273 -17.10 -22.36 19.70
CA GLN A 273 -17.32 -23.62 18.99
C GLN A 273 -16.41 -23.80 17.75
N ARG A 274 -15.49 -22.89 17.42
CA ARG A 274 -14.59 -23.07 16.27
C ARG A 274 -13.28 -23.79 16.64
N ILE A 275 -12.91 -24.72 15.75
CA ILE A 275 -11.80 -25.68 15.79
C ILE A 275 -10.50 -25.07 16.37
N PRO A 276 -9.67 -25.84 17.12
CA PRO A 276 -8.53 -25.34 17.93
C PRO A 276 -7.34 -24.77 17.14
N SER A 277 -7.50 -24.51 15.85
CA SER A 277 -6.41 -24.21 14.90
C SER A 277 -5.95 -22.74 14.91
N PHE A 278 -6.62 -21.87 15.66
CA PHE A 278 -6.13 -20.51 15.95
C PHE A 278 -6.05 -20.29 17.46
N PRO A 279 -4.84 -20.14 18.05
CA PRO A 279 -4.70 -19.83 19.47
C PRO A 279 -5.11 -18.39 19.83
N PHE A 280 -5.63 -17.59 18.88
CA PHE A 280 -5.98 -16.18 19.07
C PHE A 280 -7.31 -15.84 18.37
N SER A 281 -8.20 -15.11 19.07
CA SER A 281 -9.44 -14.59 18.48
C SER A 281 -9.14 -13.61 17.35
N LEU A 282 -10.02 -13.58 16.33
CA LEU A 282 -9.84 -12.71 15.16
C LEU A 282 -9.73 -11.22 15.55
N ARG A 283 -10.50 -10.77 16.54
CA ARG A 283 -10.38 -9.43 17.12
C ARG A 283 -8.99 -9.13 17.66
N ARG A 284 -8.32 -10.11 18.26
CA ARG A 284 -6.97 -9.97 18.77
C ARG A 284 -5.96 -9.76 17.64
N TYR A 285 -6.12 -10.41 16.50
CA TYR A 285 -5.26 -10.16 15.33
C TYR A 285 -5.28 -8.68 14.90
N TYR A 286 -6.46 -8.04 14.91
CA TYR A 286 -6.61 -6.63 14.56
C TYR A 286 -6.16 -5.68 15.67
N ALA A 287 -6.26 -6.08 16.94
CA ALA A 287 -5.88 -5.24 18.09
C ALA A 287 -4.38 -5.27 18.42
N VAL A 288 -3.65 -6.33 18.03
CA VAL A 288 -2.21 -6.49 18.33
C VAL A 288 -1.36 -5.26 17.96
N PRO A 289 -1.50 -4.64 16.78
CA PRO A 289 -0.72 -3.44 16.46
C PRO A 289 -0.96 -2.29 17.44
N CYS A 290 -2.21 -2.09 17.85
CA CYS A 290 -2.57 -1.08 18.85
C CYS A 290 -1.94 -1.40 20.20
N PHE A 291 -1.93 -2.66 20.64
CA PHE A 291 -1.29 -3.04 21.90
C PHE A 291 0.19 -2.65 21.91
N PHE A 292 0.93 -2.94 20.83
CA PHE A 292 2.34 -2.53 20.75
C PHE A 292 2.53 -1.01 20.80
N MET A 293 1.69 -0.24 20.11
CA MET A 293 1.82 1.23 20.11
C MET A 293 1.47 1.83 21.48
N LEU A 294 0.41 1.33 22.11
CA LEU A 294 -0.09 1.85 23.39
C LEU A 294 0.80 1.44 24.57
N ASP A 295 1.44 0.27 24.49
CA ASP A 295 2.45 -0.16 25.46
C ASP A 295 3.68 0.74 25.42
N ARG A 296 4.10 1.16 24.21
CA ARG A 296 5.30 1.98 23.99
C ARG A 296 5.08 3.49 24.13
N CYS A 297 3.84 3.98 24.03
CA CYS A 297 3.51 5.40 24.11
C CYS A 297 2.34 5.68 25.07
N HIS A 298 2.70 6.11 26.27
CA HIS A 298 1.79 6.55 27.32
C HIS A 298 0.92 7.75 26.93
N GLU A 299 1.46 8.69 26.15
CA GLU A 299 0.69 9.82 25.64
C GLU A 299 -0.40 9.37 24.66
N LEU A 300 -0.05 8.47 23.74
CA LEU A 300 -1.00 7.88 22.80
C LEU A 300 -2.12 7.13 23.54
N MET A 301 -1.79 6.37 24.58
CA MET A 301 -2.78 5.73 25.45
C MET A 301 -3.74 6.74 26.07
N ASN A 302 -3.22 7.82 26.65
CA ASN A 302 -4.04 8.86 27.25
C ASN A 302 -4.98 9.51 26.22
N LEU A 303 -4.51 9.77 25.00
CA LEU A 303 -5.33 10.32 23.92
C LEU A 303 -6.46 9.36 23.51
N VAL A 304 -6.16 8.07 23.32
CA VAL A 304 -7.16 7.05 22.98
C VAL A 304 -8.23 6.94 24.06
N LEU A 305 -7.83 6.88 25.34
CA LEU A 305 -8.77 6.79 26.46
C LEU A 305 -9.63 8.05 26.60
N LYS A 306 -9.05 9.24 26.47
CA LYS A 306 -9.81 10.51 26.48
C LYS A 306 -10.83 10.56 25.36
N LYS A 307 -10.47 10.12 24.16
CA LYS A 307 -11.40 10.11 23.02
C LYS A 307 -12.53 9.11 23.22
N MET A 308 -12.24 7.92 23.73
CA MET A 308 -13.28 6.94 24.10
C MET A 308 -14.21 7.49 25.20
N GLY A 309 -13.67 8.16 26.21
CA GLY A 309 -14.43 8.83 27.26
C GLY A 309 -15.35 9.93 26.71
N SER A 310 -14.85 10.77 25.79
CA SER A 310 -15.66 11.81 25.16
C SER A 310 -16.83 11.23 24.38
N VAL A 311 -16.64 10.11 23.67
CA VAL A 311 -17.72 9.42 22.93
C VAL A 311 -18.83 8.95 23.88
N ILE A 312 -18.48 8.44 25.07
CA ILE A 312 -19.46 8.05 26.09
C ILE A 312 -20.19 9.29 26.63
N TYR A 313 -19.43 10.33 26.98
CA TYR A 313 -19.99 11.58 27.51
C TYR A 313 -20.98 12.21 26.52
N ASP A 314 -20.57 12.40 25.26
CA ASP A 314 -21.41 12.97 24.19
C ASP A 314 -22.70 12.15 24.00
N SER A 315 -22.58 10.81 24.01
CA SER A 315 -23.73 9.90 23.93
C SER A 315 -24.66 10.05 25.13
N SER A 316 -24.13 10.26 26.34
CA SER A 316 -24.93 10.47 27.55
C SER A 316 -25.67 11.81 27.56
N VAL A 317 -25.06 12.88 27.03
CA VAL A 317 -25.69 14.20 26.86
C VAL A 317 -26.82 14.10 25.83
N LEU A 318 -26.59 13.39 24.73
CA LEU A 318 -27.60 13.15 23.69
C LEU A 318 -28.79 12.33 24.22
N LEU A 319 -28.55 11.34 25.08
CA LEU A 319 -29.60 10.54 25.73
C LEU A 319 -30.46 11.36 26.70
N LYS A 320 -29.90 12.40 27.32
CA LYS A 320 -30.63 13.31 28.22
C LYS A 320 -31.48 14.33 27.44
N SER A 321 -31.16 14.58 26.18
CA SER A 321 -31.99 15.43 25.30
C SER A 321 -33.14 14.61 24.72
N ASN A 322 -34.39 15.10 24.81
CA ASN A 322 -35.60 14.42 24.31
C ASN A 322 -35.51 14.18 22.79
N LYS A 323 -35.01 13.01 22.37
CA LYS A 323 -34.77 12.65 20.96
C LYS A 323 -35.49 11.35 20.55
N CYS A 324 -35.58 11.14 19.24
CA CYS A 324 -36.25 10.01 18.61
C CYS A 324 -35.64 8.65 19.03
N CYS A 325 -36.43 7.57 19.02
CA CYS A 325 -35.98 6.21 19.38
C CYS A 325 -34.72 5.73 18.62
N GLN A 326 -34.52 6.19 17.39
CA GLN A 326 -33.34 5.85 16.58
C GLN A 326 -32.05 6.46 17.13
N ASP A 327 -32.12 7.69 17.67
CA ASP A 327 -30.96 8.37 18.25
C ASP A 327 -30.50 7.70 19.55
N VAL A 328 -31.46 7.26 20.36
CA VAL A 328 -31.22 6.51 21.60
C VAL A 328 -30.50 5.18 21.30
N ARG A 329 -30.98 4.43 20.30
CA ARG A 329 -30.37 3.16 19.87
C ARG A 329 -28.94 3.37 19.36
N ASN A 330 -28.72 4.41 18.56
CA ASN A 330 -27.40 4.76 18.05
C ASN A 330 -26.43 5.14 19.18
N CYS A 331 -26.88 5.89 20.19
CA CYS A 331 -26.06 6.22 21.36
C CYS A 331 -25.68 4.97 22.16
N LEU A 332 -26.63 4.07 22.42
CA LEU A 332 -26.37 2.83 23.16
C LEU A 332 -25.39 1.92 22.40
N ASN A 333 -25.53 1.82 21.07
CA ASN A 333 -24.60 1.05 20.24
C ASN A 333 -23.16 1.60 20.30
N LYS A 334 -23.00 2.94 20.31
CA LYS A 334 -21.68 3.57 20.46
C LYS A 334 -21.07 3.27 21.82
N VAL A 335 -21.83 3.43 22.91
CA VAL A 335 -21.37 3.13 24.27
C VAL A 335 -20.97 1.65 24.39
N ASN A 336 -21.80 0.73 23.88
CA ASN A 336 -21.49 -0.70 23.90
C ASN A 336 -20.23 -1.04 23.11
N ALA A 337 -20.02 -0.41 21.96
CA ALA A 337 -18.81 -0.61 21.17
C ALA A 337 -17.56 -0.07 21.89
N VAL A 338 -17.63 1.10 22.52
CA VAL A 338 -16.52 1.62 23.35
C VAL A 338 -16.22 0.67 24.51
N THR A 339 -17.23 0.20 25.24
CA THR A 339 -17.07 -0.77 26.34
C THR A 339 -16.44 -2.08 25.85
N SER A 340 -16.83 -2.55 24.68
CA SER A 340 -16.26 -3.76 24.06
C SER A 340 -14.80 -3.55 23.66
N ALA A 341 -14.46 -2.39 23.10
CA ALA A 341 -13.09 -2.02 22.75
C ALA A 341 -12.19 -1.91 23.99
N LEU A 342 -12.68 -1.28 25.07
CA LEU A 342 -11.99 -1.21 26.36
C LEU A 342 -11.81 -2.60 26.97
N SER A 343 -12.80 -3.49 26.83
CA SER A 343 -12.70 -4.88 27.28
C SER A 343 -11.64 -5.66 26.50
N LEU A 344 -11.55 -5.43 25.19
CA LEU A 344 -10.52 -5.99 24.33
C LEU A 344 -9.11 -5.53 24.75
N LEU A 345 -8.93 -4.23 25.03
CA LEU A 345 -7.67 -3.68 25.55
C LEU A 345 -7.32 -4.26 26.93
N HIS A 346 -8.30 -4.31 27.83
CA HIS A 346 -8.12 -4.86 29.18
C HIS A 346 -7.81 -6.36 29.17
N GLY A 347 -8.14 -7.08 28.09
CA GLY A 347 -7.77 -8.47 27.88
C GLY A 347 -6.25 -8.71 27.87
N ASP A 348 -5.45 -7.72 27.50
CA ASP A 348 -3.99 -7.81 27.51
C ASP A 348 -3.40 -7.39 28.89
N PRO A 349 -2.56 -8.22 29.53
CA PRO A 349 -2.02 -7.93 30.87
C PRO A 349 -1.14 -6.67 30.95
N GLN A 350 -0.35 -6.38 29.90
CA GLN A 350 0.54 -5.21 29.89
C GLN A 350 -0.28 -3.93 29.72
N ILE A 351 -1.20 -3.94 28.76
CA ILE A 351 -2.13 -2.83 28.54
C ILE A 351 -3.00 -2.57 29.77
N ARG A 352 -3.51 -3.62 30.41
CA ARG A 352 -4.27 -3.51 31.67
C ARG A 352 -3.49 -2.77 32.76
N ARG A 353 -2.21 -3.09 32.91
CA ARG A 353 -1.34 -2.41 33.88
C ARG A 353 -1.19 -0.93 33.55
N ILE A 354 -0.97 -0.58 32.28
CA ILE A 354 -0.83 0.81 31.84
C ILE A 354 -2.15 1.57 32.04
N MET A 355 -3.28 1.01 31.63
CA MET A 355 -4.60 1.61 31.81
C MET A 355 -4.90 1.91 33.29
N SER A 356 -4.44 1.06 34.21
CA SER A 356 -4.64 1.29 35.65
C SER A 356 -3.99 2.57 36.18
N LEU A 357 -2.91 3.04 35.54
CA LEU A 357 -2.24 4.31 35.87
C LEU A 357 -3.10 5.52 35.50
N TYR A 358 -4.00 5.35 34.53
CA TYR A 358 -4.86 6.41 33.98
C TYR A 358 -6.29 6.41 34.56
N LYS A 359 -6.60 5.55 35.53
CA LYS A 359 -7.95 5.50 36.16
C LYS A 359 -8.44 6.88 36.62
N LYS A 360 -7.54 7.72 37.17
CA LYS A 360 -7.87 9.09 37.61
C LYS A 360 -8.32 10.04 36.48
N ASN A 361 -8.03 9.73 35.22
CA ASN A 361 -8.41 10.56 34.06
C ASN A 361 -9.75 10.12 33.44
N ILE A 362 -10.33 9.00 33.87
CA ILE A 362 -11.64 8.50 33.42
C ILE A 362 -12.76 8.93 34.39
N ASP A 363 -12.41 9.23 35.64
CA ASP A 363 -13.34 9.61 36.71
C ASP A 363 -13.59 11.13 36.84
N ASN A 364 -13.15 11.93 35.86
CA ASN A 364 -13.45 13.37 35.72
C ASN A 364 -14.18 13.63 34.41
#